data_AF-A0A6A4LGP4-F1
#
_entry.id   AF-A0A6A4LGP4-F1
#
_cell.length_a   1.000
_cell.length_b   1.000
_cell.length_c   1.000
_cell.angle_alpha   90.00
_cell.angle_beta   90.00
_cell.angle_gamma   90.00
#
_symmetry.space_group_name_H-M   'P 1'
#
loop_
_entity.id
_entity.type
_entity.pdbx_description
1 polymer ?
#
loop_
_entity_poly.entity_id
_entity_poly.type
_entity_poly.pdbx_seq_one_letter_code
_entity_poly.pdbx_strand_id
1 'polypeptide(L)'
;MTSNMDSDKEEFLREFGDDYGYPNAPKNIDEIRATEFKRLDHDGLVYLDHAGTTLYSETQMEAIFKDSQSDSSLATAEIIREARQQVLDFCNASARDYKCIFTSGATGALKLVGEAFPWSSQSTFMYTMENHNSVLGIREYPFGHETVLVGPK
;
A
#
# COMPACT_ATOMS: atom_id res chain seq x y z
N MET A 1 18.71 -28.61 -15.15
CA MET A 1 18.83 -27.90 -13.86
C MET A 1 17.50 -27.83 -13.09
N THR A 2 16.36 -28.22 -13.69
CA THR A 2 15.02 -28.18 -13.06
C THR A 2 14.75 -29.28 -12.04
N SER A 3 15.40 -30.45 -12.13
CA SER A 3 15.07 -31.62 -11.31
C SER A 3 15.38 -31.49 -9.81
N ASN A 4 16.21 -30.52 -9.41
CA ASN A 4 16.59 -30.32 -7.99
C ASN A 4 15.65 -29.33 -7.28
N MET A 5 15.04 -28.41 -8.03
CA MET A 5 14.26 -27.32 -7.46
C MET A 5 12.85 -27.78 -7.05
N ASP A 6 12.29 -28.74 -7.79
CA ASP A 6 11.04 -29.40 -7.42
C ASP A 6 11.20 -30.27 -6.17
N SER A 7 12.32 -31.00 -6.04
CA SER A 7 12.59 -31.81 -4.84
C SER A 7 12.80 -30.95 -3.59
N ASP A 8 13.51 -29.82 -3.73
CA ASP A 8 13.75 -28.89 -2.63
C ASP A 8 12.44 -28.23 -2.17
N LYS A 9 11.55 -27.91 -3.12
CA LYS A 9 10.21 -27.39 -2.81
C LYS A 9 9.33 -28.43 -2.12
N GLU A 10 9.35 -29.69 -2.57
CA GLU A 10 8.60 -30.78 -1.93
C GLU A 10 9.11 -31.07 -0.50
N GLU A 11 10.41 -30.99 -0.25
CA GLU A 11 10.98 -31.08 1.10
C GLU A 11 10.52 -29.92 1.97
N PHE A 12 10.62 -28.68 1.47
CA PHE A 12 10.15 -27.49 2.18
C PHE A 12 8.66 -27.56 2.53
N LEU A 13 7.81 -27.97 1.57
CA LEU A 13 6.37 -28.06 1.81
C LEU A 13 6.00 -29.21 2.76
N ARG A 14 6.81 -30.28 2.84
CA ARG A 14 6.62 -31.32 3.84
C ARG A 14 6.89 -30.82 5.27
N GLU A 15 7.84 -29.89 5.43
CA GLU A 15 8.20 -29.36 6.74
C GLU A 15 7.37 -28.13 7.15
N PHE A 16 7.06 -27.24 6.20
CA PHE A 16 6.45 -25.94 6.47
C PHE A 16 5.11 -25.70 5.76
N GLY A 17 4.61 -26.64 4.97
CA GLY A 17 3.40 -26.47 4.16
C GLY A 17 2.13 -26.15 4.96
N ASP A 18 2.07 -26.60 6.21
CA ASP A 18 0.94 -26.32 7.12
C ASP A 18 0.86 -24.84 7.55
N ASP A 19 1.97 -24.09 7.46
CA ASP A 19 2.06 -22.66 7.84
C ASP A 19 2.35 -21.75 6.64
N TYR A 20 2.84 -22.31 5.53
CA TYR A 20 3.25 -21.57 4.35
C TYR A 20 2.15 -21.48 3.30
N GLY A 21 2.12 -20.37 2.56
CA GLY A 21 1.38 -20.31 1.31
C GLY A 21 -0.15 -20.21 1.45
N TYR A 22 -0.63 -19.67 2.57
CA TYR A 22 -2.05 -19.44 2.85
C TYR A 22 -2.90 -20.72 2.95
N PRO A 23 -2.58 -21.63 3.89
CA PRO A 23 -3.19 -22.97 3.99
C PRO A 23 -4.71 -22.97 4.18
N ASN A 24 -5.27 -21.93 4.79
CA ASN A 24 -6.71 -21.79 5.05
C ASN A 24 -7.42 -20.84 4.06
N ALA A 25 -6.72 -20.35 3.03
CA ALA A 25 -7.31 -19.46 2.04
C ALA A 25 -7.97 -20.26 0.90
N PRO A 26 -8.92 -19.66 0.17
CA PRO A 26 -9.55 -20.30 -0.99
C PRO A 26 -8.58 -20.66 -2.12
N LYS A 27 -7.40 -20.04 -2.16
CA LYS A 27 -6.30 -20.32 -3.09
C LYS A 27 -4.98 -20.34 -2.33
N ASN A 28 -4.12 -21.30 -2.62
CA ASN A 28 -2.75 -21.29 -2.10
C ASN A 28 -1.84 -20.32 -2.89
N ILE A 29 -0.62 -20.09 -2.40
CA ILE A 29 0.33 -19.15 -3.04
C ILE A 29 0.68 -19.50 -4.50
N ASP A 30 0.80 -20.79 -4.83
CA ASP A 30 1.12 -21.23 -6.19
C ASP A 30 -0.04 -20.95 -7.14
N GLU A 31 -1.27 -21.22 -6.70
CA GLU A 31 -2.49 -20.88 -7.44
C GLU A 31 -2.66 -19.38 -7.61
N ILE A 32 -2.41 -18.58 -6.56
CA ILE A 32 -2.44 -17.12 -6.64
C ILE A 32 -1.42 -16.63 -7.66
N ARG A 33 -0.19 -17.13 -7.61
CA ARG A 33 0.86 -16.74 -8.57
C ARG A 33 0.46 -17.10 -10.00
N ALA A 34 0.01 -18.33 -10.22
CA ALA A 34 -0.37 -18.85 -11.52
C ALA A 34 -1.62 -18.17 -12.10
N THR A 35 -2.55 -17.63 -11.28
CA THR A 35 -3.76 -16.96 -11.78
C THR A 35 -3.67 -15.44 -11.79
N GLU A 36 -3.11 -14.83 -10.75
CA GLU A 36 -3.12 -13.39 -10.53
C GLU A 36 -1.83 -12.69 -10.99
N PHE A 37 -0.72 -13.43 -11.15
CA PHE A 37 0.59 -12.87 -11.49
C PHE A 37 1.28 -13.66 -12.62
N LYS A 38 0.49 -14.15 -13.58
CA LYS A 38 0.90 -15.01 -14.72
C LYS A 38 2.17 -14.56 -15.44
N ARG A 39 2.35 -13.25 -15.58
CA ARG A 39 3.53 -12.64 -16.21
C ARG A 39 4.85 -13.06 -15.56
N LEU A 40 4.85 -13.31 -14.25
CA LEU A 40 6.05 -13.77 -13.55
C LEU A 40 6.48 -15.16 -14.01
N ASP A 41 5.54 -16.05 -14.33
CA ASP A 41 5.86 -17.39 -14.82
C ASP A 41 6.16 -17.37 -16.31
N HIS A 42 5.41 -16.60 -17.10
CA HIS A 42 5.65 -16.41 -18.53
C HIS A 42 7.07 -15.90 -18.81
N ASP A 43 7.54 -14.93 -18.02
CA ASP A 43 8.85 -14.30 -18.20
C ASP A 43 9.96 -14.99 -17.37
N GLY A 44 9.62 -16.01 -16.57
CA GLY A 44 10.57 -16.70 -15.68
C GLY A 44 11.18 -15.78 -14.62
N LEU A 45 10.40 -14.81 -14.12
CA LEU A 45 10.86 -13.75 -13.22
C LEU A 45 10.61 -14.07 -11.74
N VAL A 46 11.63 -13.81 -10.94
CA VAL A 46 11.56 -13.75 -9.48
C VAL A 46 11.60 -12.27 -9.08
N TYR A 47 10.47 -11.76 -8.61
CA TYR A 47 10.33 -10.36 -8.21
C TYR A 47 10.52 -10.24 -6.69
N LEU A 48 11.58 -9.55 -6.26
CA LEU A 48 11.93 -9.36 -4.85
C LEU A 48 11.86 -7.89 -4.41
N ASP A 49 11.46 -6.97 -5.29
CA ASP A 49 11.44 -5.52 -5.03
C ASP A 49 10.05 -5.00 -4.60
N HIS A 50 9.39 -5.75 -3.72
CA HIS A 50 8.06 -5.37 -3.22
C HIS A 50 8.08 -4.10 -2.36
N ALA A 51 9.25 -3.68 -1.86
CA ALA A 51 9.42 -2.44 -1.12
C ALA A 51 9.35 -1.20 -2.02
N GLY A 52 9.79 -1.31 -3.29
CA GLY A 52 9.66 -0.24 -4.28
C GLY A 52 8.23 -0.11 -4.79
N THR A 53 7.64 -1.21 -5.27
CA THR A 53 6.22 -1.28 -5.63
C THR A 53 5.73 -2.72 -5.60
N THR A 54 4.46 -2.93 -5.28
CA THR A 54 3.83 -4.22 -5.49
C THR A 54 3.37 -4.38 -6.94
N LEU A 55 3.17 -5.64 -7.33
CA LEU A 55 2.64 -6.03 -8.62
C LEU A 55 1.10 -5.95 -8.60
N TYR A 56 0.49 -5.50 -9.70
CA TYR A 56 -0.97 -5.56 -9.87
C TYR A 56 -1.43 -7.00 -10.11
N SER A 57 -2.61 -7.40 -9.63
CA SER A 57 -3.19 -8.68 -10.03
C SER A 57 -3.91 -8.57 -11.38
N GLU A 58 -4.02 -9.69 -12.09
CA GLU A 58 -4.85 -9.75 -13.31
C GLU A 58 -6.29 -9.33 -13.02
N THR A 59 -6.89 -9.82 -11.92
CA THR A 59 -8.24 -9.45 -11.50
C THR A 59 -8.39 -7.95 -11.24
N GLN A 60 -7.38 -7.31 -10.63
CA GLN A 60 -7.39 -5.86 -10.37
C GLN A 60 -7.42 -5.07 -11.68
N MET A 61 -6.60 -5.46 -12.65
CA MET A 61 -6.58 -4.80 -13.96
C MET A 61 -7.91 -4.99 -14.69
N GLU A 62 -8.46 -6.20 -14.70
CA GLU A 62 -9.77 -6.47 -15.30
C GLU A 62 -10.88 -5.60 -14.68
N ALA A 63 -10.87 -5.41 -13.36
CA ALA A 63 -11.84 -4.55 -12.68
C ALA A 63 -11.72 -3.09 -13.11
N ILE A 64 -10.49 -2.56 -13.19
CA ILE A 64 -10.23 -1.19 -13.65
C ILE A 64 -10.70 -0.99 -15.09
N PHE A 65 -10.39 -1.94 -15.98
CA PHE A 65 -10.83 -1.86 -17.38
C PHE A 65 -12.35 -1.85 -17.51
N LYS A 66 -13.07 -2.67 -16.72
CA LYS A 66 -14.55 -2.68 -16.71
C LYS A 66 -15.13 -1.35 -16.22
N ASP A 67 -14.57 -0.78 -15.16
CA ASP A 67 -15.07 0.47 -14.57
C ASP A 67 -14.86 1.67 -15.51
N SER A 68 -13.71 1.70 -16.20
CA SER A 68 -13.35 2.76 -17.17
C SER A 68 -14.29 2.90 -18.38
N GLN A 69 -15.14 1.90 -18.64
CA GLN A 69 -16.06 1.87 -19.77
C GLN A 69 -17.50 2.24 -19.37
N SER A 70 -17.75 2.65 -18.12
CA SER A 70 -19.09 2.93 -17.60
C SER A 70 -19.39 4.45 -17.53
N ASP A 71 -20.55 4.86 -18.06
CA ASP A 71 -20.93 6.29 -18.28
C ASP A 71 -21.82 6.91 -17.18
N SER A 72 -21.92 6.32 -15.97
CA SER A 72 -22.91 6.74 -14.96
C SER A 72 -22.30 7.49 -13.76
N SER A 73 -22.52 8.80 -13.69
CA SER A 73 -22.02 9.69 -12.64
C SER A 73 -22.57 9.42 -11.23
N LEU A 74 -23.80 8.93 -11.11
CA LEU A 74 -24.39 8.55 -9.81
C LEU A 74 -23.76 7.27 -9.25
N ALA A 75 -23.38 6.33 -10.13
CA ALA A 75 -22.66 5.13 -9.71
C ALA A 75 -21.27 5.50 -9.17
N THR A 76 -20.58 6.46 -9.79
CA THR A 76 -19.25 6.91 -9.35
C THR A 76 -19.25 7.50 -7.94
N ALA A 77 -20.25 8.31 -7.58
CA ALA A 77 -20.32 8.92 -6.25
C ALA A 77 -20.47 7.86 -5.14
N GLU A 78 -21.28 6.84 -5.39
CA GLU A 78 -21.48 5.73 -4.45
C GLU A 78 -20.24 4.84 -4.36
N ILE A 79 -19.59 4.53 -5.47
CA ILE A 79 -18.32 3.80 -5.50
C ILE A 79 -17.25 4.53 -4.67
N ILE A 80 -17.14 5.85 -4.82
CA ILE A 80 -16.20 6.65 -4.02
C ILE A 80 -16.55 6.60 -2.53
N ARG A 81 -17.85 6.66 -2.18
CA ARG A 81 -18.32 6.58 -0.80
C ARG A 81 -17.98 5.23 -0.18
N GLU A 82 -18.23 4.13 -0.90
CA GLU A 82 -17.90 2.77 -0.47
C GLU A 82 -16.40 2.57 -0.33
N ALA A 83 -15.60 3.04 -1.29
CA ALA A 83 -14.14 2.95 -1.23
C ALA A 83 -13.58 3.69 0.01
N ARG A 84 -14.13 4.87 0.35
CA ARG A 84 -13.75 5.59 1.58
C ARG A 84 -14.07 4.78 2.84
N GLN A 85 -15.22 4.12 2.86
CA GLN A 85 -15.61 3.29 4.01
C GLN A 85 -14.67 2.08 4.15
N GLN A 86 -14.35 1.40 3.05
CA GLN A 86 -13.41 0.26 3.07
C GLN A 86 -12.03 0.65 3.60
N VAL A 87 -11.51 1.83 3.23
CA VAL A 87 -10.24 2.34 3.76
C VAL A 87 -10.32 2.62 5.27
N LEU A 88 -11.44 3.19 5.73
CA LEU A 88 -11.66 3.44 7.15
C LEU A 88 -11.73 2.13 7.95
N ASP A 89 -12.47 1.14 7.44
CA ASP A 89 -12.59 -0.18 8.06
C ASP A 89 -11.24 -0.90 8.12
N PHE A 90 -10.46 -0.84 7.03
CA PHE A 90 -9.09 -1.38 6.97
C PHE A 90 -8.18 -0.76 8.03
N CYS A 91 -8.28 0.56 8.24
CA CYS A 91 -7.51 1.29 9.25
C CYS A 91 -8.12 1.21 10.65
N ASN A 92 -9.22 0.46 10.86
CA ASN A 92 -9.98 0.43 12.11
C ASN A 92 -10.35 1.84 12.62
N ALA A 93 -10.77 2.73 11.71
CA ALA A 93 -11.06 4.13 11.96
C ALA A 93 -12.56 4.42 11.78
N SER A 94 -13.22 4.94 12.82
CA SER A 94 -14.65 5.26 12.75
C SER A 94 -14.94 6.46 11.86
N ALA A 95 -15.91 6.34 10.95
CA ALA A 95 -16.36 7.45 10.09
C ALA A 95 -16.99 8.64 10.86
N ARG A 96 -17.31 8.42 12.14
CA ARG A 96 -17.72 9.46 13.09
C ARG A 96 -16.57 10.41 13.41
N ASP A 97 -15.38 9.87 13.62
CA ASP A 97 -14.22 10.60 14.15
C ASP A 97 -13.18 10.91 13.06
N TYR A 98 -13.16 10.12 11.98
CA TYR A 98 -12.19 10.22 10.89
C TYR A 98 -12.85 10.44 9.53
N LYS A 99 -12.08 11.03 8.61
CA LYS A 99 -12.41 11.16 7.19
C LYS A 99 -11.30 10.56 6.35
N CYS A 100 -11.65 9.69 5.40
CA CYS A 100 -10.72 9.23 4.38
C CYS A 100 -10.57 10.32 3.31
N ILE A 101 -9.35 10.77 3.04
CA ILE A 101 -9.01 11.71 1.96
C ILE A 101 -8.08 10.98 0.98
N PHE A 102 -8.52 10.86 -0.27
CA PHE A 102 -7.67 10.29 -1.32
C PHE A 102 -6.67 11.33 -1.80
N THR A 103 -5.41 10.93 -1.95
CA THR A 103 -4.32 11.75 -2.47
C THR A 103 -3.57 10.96 -3.54
N SER A 104 -2.60 11.57 -4.22
CA SER A 104 -1.76 10.86 -5.20
C SER A 104 -0.79 9.83 -4.59
N GLY A 105 -0.74 9.71 -3.25
CA GLY A 105 0.09 8.74 -2.53
C GLY A 105 0.59 9.31 -1.19
N ALA A 106 1.40 8.52 -0.47
CA ALA A 106 1.91 8.89 0.86
C ALA A 106 2.64 10.24 0.88
N THR A 107 3.48 10.52 -0.13
CA THR A 107 4.17 11.81 -0.26
C THR A 107 3.20 12.98 -0.42
N GLY A 108 2.14 12.82 -1.23
CA GLY A 108 1.12 13.84 -1.42
C GLY A 108 0.31 14.10 -0.15
N ALA A 109 -0.04 13.04 0.60
CA ALA A 109 -0.71 13.15 1.89
C ALA A 109 0.14 13.87 2.94
N LEU A 110 1.41 13.50 3.08
CA LEU A 110 2.35 14.12 4.02
C LEU A 110 2.59 15.60 3.69
N LYS A 111 2.72 15.93 2.40
CA LYS A 111 2.78 17.30 1.92
C LYS A 111 1.54 18.10 2.32
N LEU A 112 0.34 17.56 2.08
CA LEU A 112 -0.91 18.22 2.48
C LEU A 112 -0.98 18.47 3.98
N VAL A 113 -0.54 17.51 4.81
CA VAL A 113 -0.44 17.69 6.26
C VAL A 113 0.53 18.83 6.60
N GLY A 114 1.72 18.85 6.00
CA GLY A 114 2.71 19.89 6.21
C GLY A 114 2.21 21.30 5.82
N GLU A 115 1.51 21.43 4.70
CA GLU A 115 0.98 22.71 4.21
C GLU A 115 -0.23 23.20 5.00
N ALA A 116 -1.08 22.29 5.47
CA ALA A 116 -2.33 22.64 6.17
C ALA A 116 -2.17 22.76 7.70
N PHE A 117 -1.06 22.26 8.27
CA PHE A 117 -0.85 22.34 9.70
C PHE A 117 -0.68 23.81 10.14
N PRO A 118 -1.39 24.26 11.20
CA PRO A 118 -1.32 25.65 11.67
C PRO A 118 -0.03 25.90 12.46
N TRP A 119 1.10 25.97 11.76
CA TRP A 119 2.41 26.21 12.36
C TRP A 119 2.46 27.51 13.15
N SER A 120 3.16 27.47 14.29
CA SER A 120 3.41 28.64 15.14
C SER A 120 4.73 28.48 15.87
N SER A 121 5.14 29.51 16.60
CA SER A 121 6.32 29.46 17.48
C SER A 121 6.17 28.47 18.65
N GLN A 122 4.94 28.02 18.93
CA GLN A 122 4.66 26.98 19.94
C GLN A 122 4.65 25.57 19.37
N SER A 123 4.74 25.42 18.05
CA SER A 123 4.76 24.12 17.40
C SER A 123 6.10 23.41 17.60
N THR A 124 6.11 22.09 17.50
CA THR A 124 7.34 21.30 17.45
C THR A 124 7.16 20.19 16.43
N PHE A 125 8.07 20.12 15.46
CA PHE A 125 8.10 19.01 14.50
C PHE A 125 9.19 18.01 14.93
N MET A 126 8.80 16.74 15.08
CA MET A 126 9.67 15.64 15.50
C MET A 126 9.64 14.53 14.46
N TYR A 127 10.80 13.95 14.14
CA TYR A 127 10.95 12.83 13.22
C TYR A 127 12.09 11.92 13.69
N THR A 128 12.16 10.70 13.14
CA THR A 128 13.20 9.70 13.44
C THR A 128 14.19 9.56 12.28
N MET A 129 15.39 9.03 12.54
CA MET A 129 16.41 8.78 11.50
C MET A 129 15.87 7.88 10.38
N GLU A 130 15.01 6.92 10.72
CA GLU A 130 14.51 5.90 9.80
C GLU A 130 13.28 6.34 8.99
N ASN A 131 12.83 7.58 9.16
CA ASN A 131 11.71 8.07 8.37
C ASN A 131 12.10 8.30 6.91
N HIS A 132 11.22 7.87 6.00
CA HIS A 132 11.36 8.11 4.57
C HIS A 132 11.44 9.61 4.26
N ASN A 133 12.14 9.97 3.18
CA ASN A 133 12.36 11.36 2.75
C ASN A 133 11.09 12.22 2.69
N SER A 134 9.94 11.61 2.38
CA SER A 134 8.65 12.30 2.35
C SER A 134 8.24 12.90 3.71
N VAL A 135 8.59 12.25 4.82
CA VAL A 135 8.35 12.78 6.17
C VAL A 135 9.36 13.88 6.49
N LEU A 136 10.63 13.66 6.15
CA LEU A 136 11.70 14.64 6.36
C LEU A 136 11.39 15.95 5.63
N GLY A 137 10.79 15.88 4.44
CA GLY A 137 10.39 17.05 3.66
C GLY A 137 9.37 17.97 4.36
N ILE A 138 8.63 17.49 5.36
CA ILE A 138 7.69 18.33 6.13
C ILE A 138 8.44 19.44 6.90
N ARG A 139 9.72 19.25 7.22
CA ARG A 139 10.55 20.24 7.92
C ARG A 139 10.61 21.60 7.20
N GLU A 140 10.30 21.65 5.91
CA GLU A 140 10.35 22.88 5.11
C GLU A 140 9.22 23.87 5.46
N TYR A 141 8.07 23.39 5.93
CA TYR A 141 6.91 24.24 6.22
C TYR A 141 7.01 25.06 7.53
N PRO A 142 7.54 24.53 8.64
CA PRO A 142 7.71 25.28 9.88
C PRO A 142 8.72 26.45 9.82
N PHE A 143 9.66 26.48 8.87
CA PHE A 143 10.76 27.46 8.86
C PHE A 143 10.31 28.93 8.79
N GLY A 144 9.09 29.21 8.34
CA GLY A 144 8.52 30.57 8.31
C GLY A 144 7.93 31.07 9.63
N HIS A 145 7.84 30.22 10.67
CA HIS A 145 6.99 30.46 11.84
C HIS A 145 7.70 30.44 13.20
N GLU A 146 9.03 30.59 13.24
CA GLU A 146 9.85 30.44 14.47
C GLU A 146 9.61 29.11 15.21
N THR A 147 9.27 28.04 14.47
CA THR A 147 9.00 26.72 15.02
C THR A 147 10.28 25.97 15.37
N VAL A 148 10.27 25.22 16.48
CA VAL A 148 11.39 24.37 16.89
C VAL A 148 11.39 23.06 16.09
N LEU A 149 12.50 22.81 15.38
CA LEU A 149 12.78 21.52 14.76
C LEU A 149 13.58 20.67 15.73
N VAL A 150 13.02 19.53 16.13
CA VAL A 150 13.73 18.55 16.95
C VAL A 150 14.22 17.45 16.03
N GLY A 151 15.55 17.42 15.87
CA GLY A 151 16.24 16.37 15.12
C GLY A 151 16.05 14.98 15.76
N PRO A 152 16.43 13.94 15.04
CA PRO A 152 16.08 12.58 15.39
C PRO A 152 16.72 12.13 16.71
N LYS A 153 15.94 11.37 17.49
CA LYS A 153 16.44 10.55 18.59
C LYS A 153 16.93 9.20 18.06
#